data_AF-A0AAW0JEP9-F1
#
_entry.id   AF-A0AAW0JEP9-F1
#
_cell.length_a   1.000
_cell.length_b   1.000
_cell.length_c   1.000
_cell.angle_alpha   90.00
_cell.angle_beta   90.00
_cell.angle_gamma   90.00
#
_symmetry.space_group_name_H-M   'P 1'
#
loop_
_entity.id
_entity.type
_entity.pdbx_description
1 polymer ?
#
loop_
_entity_poly.entity_id
_entity_poly.type
_entity_poly.pdbx_seq_one_letter_code
_entity_poly.pdbx_strand_id
1 'polypeptide(L)'
;MAEVNQVIGCHTVEAWTQNFEKGNESKKLVVVDFTASWCGPCRFIAPIVVEMAKNAPNVIFLKVDVDELKTVADEWAVEAIPAFLFFKEGKLVDKVVGTEKEELQMTIEKHATTNQVIGCHTVEAWTQQLEKGNEAKKLVVVDFTASWCGPCRFIAPVLAELAKKTPNVLFLKVDVDELKTVAEEWAVEAMPTFLFLKEGKLVDKVVGAKKEELQLTIEKHATSVE
;
A
#
# COMPACT_ATOMS: atom_id res chain seq x y z
N MET A 1 2.16 15.75 -19.45
CA MET A 1 1.16 16.06 -18.40
C MET A 1 0.53 14.74 -18.01
N ALA A 2 0.80 14.25 -16.80
CA ALA A 2 0.30 12.95 -16.32
C ALA A 2 -1.12 13.17 -15.79
N GLU A 3 -2.13 12.86 -16.59
CA GLU A 3 -3.52 13.03 -16.20
C GLU A 3 -4.13 11.75 -15.61
N VAL A 4 -4.30 11.83 -14.28
CA VAL A 4 -5.42 11.40 -13.44
C VAL A 4 -5.67 9.90 -13.23
N ASN A 5 -5.88 9.53 -11.95
CA ASN A 5 -6.41 8.28 -11.41
C ASN A 5 -7.64 7.76 -12.19
N GLN A 6 -7.38 7.04 -13.28
CA GLN A 6 -8.40 6.50 -14.17
C GLN A 6 -8.13 5.02 -14.43
N VAL A 7 -9.21 4.28 -14.69
CA VAL A 7 -9.12 2.90 -15.17
C VAL A 7 -8.63 2.94 -16.62
N ILE A 8 -7.46 2.38 -16.90
CA ILE A 8 -6.81 2.43 -18.21
C ILE A 8 -7.31 1.27 -19.06
N GLY A 9 -8.11 1.56 -20.09
CA GLY A 9 -8.55 0.57 -21.07
C GLY A 9 -7.40 0.10 -21.97
N CYS A 10 -7.19 -1.20 -22.01
CA CYS A 10 -6.25 -1.85 -22.93
C CYS A 10 -7.07 -2.52 -24.05
N HIS A 11 -6.96 -1.97 -25.27
CA HIS A 11 -7.74 -2.41 -26.44
C HIS A 11 -6.89 -3.11 -27.51
N THR A 12 -5.56 -3.12 -27.36
CA THR A 12 -4.62 -3.88 -28.20
C THR A 12 -3.58 -4.57 -27.33
N VAL A 13 -2.92 -5.60 -27.87
CA VAL A 13 -1.84 -6.31 -27.15
C VAL A 13 -0.68 -5.35 -26.85
N GLU A 14 -0.36 -4.43 -27.76
CA GLU A 14 0.69 -3.43 -27.54
C GLU A 14 0.33 -2.48 -26.40
N ALA A 15 -0.92 -2.00 -26.34
CA ALA A 15 -1.39 -1.14 -25.27
C ALA A 15 -1.39 -1.87 -23.92
N TRP A 16 -1.80 -3.14 -23.90
CA TRP A 16 -1.70 -4.00 -22.72
C TRP A 16 -0.25 -4.10 -22.23
N THR A 17 0.68 -4.53 -23.10
CA THR A 17 2.08 -4.73 -22.76
C THR A 17 2.70 -3.45 -22.21
N GLN A 18 2.52 -2.33 -22.91
CA GLN A 18 3.08 -1.04 -22.50
C GLN A 18 2.56 -0.59 -21.11
N ASN A 19 1.25 -0.70 -20.88
CA ASN A 19 0.66 -0.26 -19.62
C ASN A 19 1.02 -1.20 -18.46
N PHE A 20 1.06 -2.51 -18.71
CA PHE A 20 1.42 -3.50 -17.71
C PHE A 20 2.90 -3.39 -17.30
N GLU A 21 3.82 -3.25 -18.26
CA GLU A 21 5.25 -3.04 -17.99
C GLU A 21 5.50 -1.76 -17.20
N LYS A 22 4.91 -0.64 -17.64
CA LYS A 22 4.98 0.64 -16.91
C LYS A 22 4.41 0.52 -15.50
N GLY A 23 3.35 -0.28 -15.34
CA GLY A 23 2.79 -0.59 -14.03
C GLY A 23 3.77 -1.31 -13.13
N ASN A 24 4.42 -2.35 -13.65
CA ASN A 24 5.42 -3.14 -12.92
C ASN A 24 6.65 -2.31 -12.51
N GLU A 25 7.15 -1.44 -13.39
CA GLU A 25 8.28 -0.55 -13.09
C GLU A 25 7.98 0.46 -11.97
N SER A 26 6.72 0.86 -11.82
CA SER A 26 6.31 1.83 -10.80
C SER A 26 6.34 1.29 -9.37
N LYS A 27 6.50 -0.03 -9.19
CA LYS A 27 6.41 -0.76 -7.90
C LYS A 27 5.07 -0.59 -7.18
N LYS A 28 4.06 0.00 -7.84
CA LYS A 28 2.68 0.06 -7.37
C LYS A 28 2.00 -1.28 -7.57
N LEU A 29 0.89 -1.48 -6.87
CA LEU A 29 -0.05 -2.56 -7.19
C LEU A 29 -0.69 -2.27 -8.55
N VAL A 30 -0.76 -3.28 -9.42
CA VAL A 30 -1.51 -3.24 -10.68
C VAL A 30 -2.72 -4.16 -10.53
N VAL A 31 -3.93 -3.62 -10.71
CA VAL A 31 -5.19 -4.37 -10.70
C VAL A 31 -5.72 -4.42 -12.11
N VAL A 32 -5.98 -5.62 -12.62
CA VAL A 32 -6.48 -5.85 -13.98
C VAL A 32 -7.92 -6.35 -13.92
N ASP A 33 -8.86 -5.51 -14.36
CA ASP A 33 -10.29 -5.80 -14.52
C ASP A 33 -10.54 -6.47 -15.88
N PHE A 34 -10.73 -7.79 -15.87
CA PHE A 34 -11.17 -8.57 -17.02
C PHE A 34 -12.69 -8.55 -17.12
N THR A 35 -13.19 -8.06 -18.27
CA THR A 35 -14.58 -7.67 -18.46
C THR A 35 -15.10 -8.08 -19.84
N ALA A 36 -16.39 -7.83 -20.11
CA ALA A 36 -16.95 -7.85 -21.46
C ALA A 36 -18.16 -6.92 -21.57
N SER A 37 -18.39 -6.35 -22.76
CA SER A 37 -19.53 -5.44 -23.02
C SER A 37 -20.91 -6.06 -22.74
N TRP A 38 -21.08 -7.36 -22.98
CA TRP A 38 -22.33 -8.10 -22.77
C TRP A 38 -22.54 -8.56 -21.32
N CYS A 39 -21.50 -8.50 -20.48
CA CYS A 39 -21.53 -8.99 -19.11
C CYS A 39 -22.28 -8.02 -18.19
N GLY A 40 -23.47 -8.44 -17.72
CA GLY A 40 -24.29 -7.68 -16.76
C GLY A 40 -23.58 -7.38 -15.44
N PRO A 41 -23.04 -8.40 -14.73
CA PRO A 41 -22.29 -8.19 -13.49
C PRO A 41 -21.08 -7.26 -13.65
N CYS A 42 -20.37 -7.34 -14.79
CA CYS A 42 -19.25 -6.46 -15.10
C CYS A 42 -19.68 -5.00 -15.19
N ARG A 43 -20.83 -4.72 -15.83
CA ARG A 43 -21.40 -3.36 -15.89
C ARG A 43 -21.83 -2.84 -14.53
N PHE A 44 -22.24 -3.72 -13.61
CA PHE A 44 -22.61 -3.35 -12.24
C PHE A 44 -21.40 -2.91 -11.40
N ILE A 45 -20.29 -3.66 -11.45
CA ILE A 45 -19.09 -3.36 -10.64
C ILE A 45 -18.24 -2.21 -11.25
N ALA A 46 -18.31 -1.97 -12.56
CA ALA A 46 -17.53 -0.94 -13.25
C ALA A 46 -17.55 0.46 -12.59
N PRO A 47 -18.69 1.07 -12.24
CA PRO A 47 -18.71 2.38 -11.56
C PRO A 47 -18.01 2.35 -10.19
N ILE A 48 -18.08 1.21 -9.48
CA ILE A 48 -17.43 1.02 -8.18
C ILE A 48 -15.90 0.95 -8.37
N VAL A 49 -15.41 0.24 -9.39
CA VAL A 49 -13.97 0.19 -9.73
C VAL A 49 -13.45 1.59 -10.09
N VAL A 50 -14.23 2.40 -10.81
CA VAL A 50 -13.87 3.79 -11.12
C VAL A 50 -13.76 4.63 -9.84
N GLU A 51 -14.65 4.43 -8.86
CA GLU A 51 -14.57 5.08 -7.56
C GLU A 51 -13.34 4.64 -6.76
N MET A 52 -13.07 3.33 -6.71
CA MET A 52 -11.87 2.77 -6.07
C MET A 52 -10.59 3.34 -6.69
N ALA A 53 -10.51 3.44 -8.02
CA ALA A 53 -9.37 4.01 -8.72
C ALA A 53 -9.10 5.46 -8.31
N LYS A 54 -10.15 6.26 -8.12
CA LYS A 54 -10.01 7.65 -7.63
C LYS A 54 -9.45 7.70 -6.21
N ASN A 55 -9.86 6.77 -5.35
CA ASN A 55 -9.49 6.72 -3.94
C ASN A 55 -8.16 5.99 -3.67
N ALA A 56 -7.57 5.32 -4.67
CA ALA A 56 -6.32 4.56 -4.56
C ALA A 56 -5.23 5.09 -5.53
N PRO A 57 -4.68 6.31 -5.31
CA PRO A 57 -3.69 6.94 -6.23
C PRO A 57 -2.35 6.18 -6.35
N ASN A 58 -2.09 5.27 -5.42
CA ASN A 58 -0.93 4.37 -5.39
C ASN A 58 -1.20 3.02 -6.05
N VAL A 59 -2.33 2.85 -6.75
CA VAL A 59 -2.71 1.65 -7.47
C VAL A 59 -2.95 1.99 -8.94
N ILE A 60 -2.56 1.09 -9.83
CA ILE A 60 -2.78 1.22 -11.27
C ILE A 60 -3.91 0.27 -11.65
N PHE A 61 -4.98 0.80 -12.21
CA PHE A 61 -6.11 0.00 -12.69
C PHE A 61 -6.03 -0.12 -14.20
N LEU A 62 -5.92 -1.36 -14.69
CA LEU A 62 -6.01 -1.70 -16.10
C LEU A 62 -7.34 -2.41 -16.34
N LYS A 63 -7.93 -2.22 -17.51
CA LYS A 63 -9.15 -2.90 -17.93
C LYS A 63 -8.90 -3.61 -19.25
N VAL A 64 -9.30 -4.87 -19.30
CA VAL A 64 -9.12 -5.76 -20.45
C VAL A 64 -10.48 -6.34 -20.82
N ASP A 65 -10.94 -6.07 -22.04
CA ASP A 65 -12.10 -6.77 -22.58
C ASP A 65 -11.66 -8.13 -23.15
N VAL A 66 -12.27 -9.20 -22.67
CA VAL A 66 -11.89 -10.58 -23.05
C VAL A 66 -12.24 -10.90 -24.51
N ASP A 67 -13.19 -10.17 -25.11
CA ASP A 67 -13.53 -10.32 -26.53
C ASP A 67 -12.50 -9.63 -27.43
N GLU A 68 -11.94 -8.50 -26.97
CA GLU A 68 -10.93 -7.74 -27.71
C GLU A 68 -9.52 -8.35 -27.56
N LEU A 69 -9.18 -8.82 -26.36
CA LEU A 69 -7.84 -9.30 -26.00
C LEU A 69 -7.85 -10.74 -25.49
N LYS A 70 -8.46 -11.64 -26.27
CA LYS A 70 -8.58 -13.07 -25.91
C LYS A 70 -7.25 -13.71 -25.52
N THR A 71 -6.16 -13.43 -26.24
CA THR A 71 -4.84 -14.00 -25.94
C THR A 71 -4.31 -13.60 -24.57
N VAL A 72 -4.60 -12.37 -24.13
CA VAL A 72 -4.21 -11.88 -22.79
C VAL A 72 -5.07 -12.55 -21.72
N ALA A 73 -6.38 -12.69 -21.95
CA ALA A 73 -7.28 -13.40 -21.04
C ALA A 73 -6.90 -14.90 -20.89
N ASP A 74 -6.53 -15.55 -22.00
CA ASP A 74 -6.05 -16.93 -22.02
C ASP A 74 -4.72 -17.09 -21.27
N GLU A 75 -3.76 -16.17 -21.48
CA GLU A 75 -2.44 -16.17 -20.81
C GLU A 75 -2.57 -16.19 -19.28
N TRP A 76 -3.53 -15.44 -18.74
CA TRP A 76 -3.76 -15.33 -17.30
C TRP A 76 -4.89 -16.23 -16.77
N ALA A 77 -5.31 -17.23 -17.57
CA ALA A 77 -6.31 -18.22 -17.20
C ALA A 77 -7.61 -17.61 -16.62
N VAL A 78 -8.17 -16.61 -17.34
CA VAL A 78 -9.43 -15.97 -16.98
C VAL A 78 -10.61 -16.83 -17.45
N GLU A 79 -11.22 -17.57 -16.52
CA GLU A 79 -12.33 -18.50 -16.81
C GLU A 79 -13.73 -17.90 -16.58
N ALA A 80 -13.81 -16.80 -15.83
CA ALA A 80 -15.06 -16.14 -15.48
C ALA A 80 -14.84 -14.63 -15.43
N ILE A 81 -15.89 -13.88 -15.73
CA ILE A 81 -15.91 -12.41 -15.66
C ILE A 81 -17.11 -11.92 -14.85
N PRO A 82 -16.99 -10.80 -14.11
CA PRO A 82 -15.78 -10.00 -13.95
C PRO A 82 -14.72 -10.73 -13.11
N ALA A 83 -13.45 -10.56 -13.47
CA ALA A 83 -12.32 -11.07 -12.71
C ALA A 83 -11.26 -9.97 -12.54
N PHE A 84 -10.76 -9.84 -11.32
CA PHE A 84 -9.74 -8.87 -10.94
C PHE A 84 -8.47 -9.63 -10.59
N LEU A 85 -7.41 -9.43 -11.37
CA LEU A 85 -6.09 -9.99 -11.08
C LEU A 85 -5.18 -8.92 -10.50
N PHE A 86 -4.44 -9.26 -9.45
CA PHE A 86 -3.61 -8.34 -8.70
C PHE A 86 -2.14 -8.66 -8.92
N PHE A 87 -1.37 -7.68 -9.36
CA PHE A 87 0.04 -7.84 -9.68
C PHE A 87 0.92 -6.89 -8.89
N LYS A 88 2.04 -7.42 -8.40
CA LYS A 88 3.11 -6.62 -7.76
C LYS A 88 4.45 -7.09 -8.29
N GLU A 89 5.23 -6.15 -8.83
CA GLU A 89 6.53 -6.44 -9.46
C GLU A 89 6.42 -7.54 -10.55
N GLY A 90 5.36 -7.49 -11.37
CA GLY A 90 5.09 -8.46 -12.43
C GLY A 90 4.58 -9.83 -11.99
N LYS A 91 4.42 -10.07 -10.69
CA LYS A 91 3.92 -11.34 -10.15
C LYS A 91 2.45 -11.23 -9.78
N LEU A 92 1.67 -12.24 -10.15
CA LEU A 92 0.29 -12.40 -9.67
C LEU A 92 0.33 -12.67 -8.16
N VAL A 93 -0.27 -11.78 -7.36
CA VAL A 93 -0.28 -11.84 -5.88
C VAL A 93 -1.65 -12.14 -5.30
N ASP A 94 -2.73 -11.93 -6.06
CA ASP A 94 -4.09 -12.25 -5.65
C ASP A 94 -5.07 -12.28 -6.84
N LYS A 95 -6.28 -12.79 -6.61
CA LYS A 95 -7.39 -12.82 -7.58
C LYS A 95 -8.73 -12.71 -6.87
N VAL A 96 -9.63 -11.88 -7.41
CA VAL A 96 -11.04 -11.81 -7.01
C VAL A 96 -11.91 -12.07 -8.23
N VAL A 97 -12.96 -12.89 -8.11
CA VAL A 97 -13.92 -13.18 -9.20
C VAL A 97 -15.32 -12.83 -8.73
N GLY A 98 -16.06 -12.10 -9.57
CA GLY A 98 -17.41 -11.64 -9.25
C GLY A 98 -17.46 -10.18 -8.82
N THR A 99 -18.54 -9.80 -8.14
CA THR A 99 -18.91 -8.39 -7.89
C THR A 99 -18.91 -8.02 -6.41
N GLU A 100 -18.27 -8.80 -5.55
CA GLU A 100 -18.19 -8.52 -4.12
C GLU A 100 -17.25 -7.33 -3.85
N LYS A 101 -17.86 -6.18 -3.54
CA LYS A 101 -17.17 -4.90 -3.40
C LYS A 101 -16.15 -4.94 -2.26
N GLU A 102 -16.57 -5.44 -1.10
CA GLU A 102 -15.77 -5.45 0.11
C GLU A 102 -14.52 -6.31 -0.06
N GLU A 103 -14.65 -7.48 -0.69
CA GLU A 103 -13.52 -8.37 -1.00
C GLU A 103 -12.51 -7.70 -1.94
N LEU A 104 -13.01 -7.07 -3.01
CA LEU A 104 -12.18 -6.31 -3.95
C LEU A 104 -11.44 -5.18 -3.24
N GLN A 105 -12.15 -4.41 -2.41
CA GLN A 105 -11.56 -3.30 -1.66
C GLN A 105 -10.48 -3.78 -0.67
N MET A 106 -10.78 -4.79 0.15
CA MET A 106 -9.83 -5.35 1.10
C MET A 106 -8.59 -5.90 0.40
N THR A 107 -8.76 -6.56 -0.75
CA THR A 107 -7.63 -7.11 -1.53
C THR A 107 -6.77 -5.99 -2.12
N ILE A 108 -7.38 -4.90 -2.60
CA ILE A 108 -6.65 -3.70 -3.01
C ILE A 108 -5.85 -3.16 -1.82
N GLU A 109 -6.48 -2.90 -0.68
CA GLU A 109 -5.82 -2.33 0.51
C GLU A 109 -4.66 -3.20 1.02
N LYS A 110 -4.86 -4.52 1.06
CA LYS A 110 -3.86 -5.53 1.44
C LYS A 110 -2.59 -5.41 0.59
N HIS A 111 -2.72 -5.26 -0.73
CA HIS A 111 -1.58 -5.30 -1.65
C HIS A 111 -1.06 -3.93 -2.09
N ALA A 112 -1.89 -2.89 -2.01
CA ALA A 112 -1.55 -1.50 -2.34
C ALA A 112 -0.65 -0.86 -1.28
N THR A 113 -0.70 -1.36 -0.05
CA THR A 113 0.15 -0.86 1.03
C THR A 113 1.62 -1.06 0.68
N THR A 114 2.38 0.02 0.76
CA THR A 114 3.84 -0.01 0.61
C THR A 114 4.40 -0.73 1.82
N ASN A 115 4.95 -1.93 1.60
CA ASN A 115 5.67 -2.74 2.59
C ASN A 115 7.06 -2.16 2.90
N GLN A 116 7.13 -0.84 3.03
CA GLN A 116 8.35 -0.06 3.15
C GLN A 116 8.20 0.95 4.28
N VAL A 117 9.34 1.34 4.84
CA VAL A 117 9.41 2.44 5.79
C VAL A 117 9.36 3.75 4.99
N ILE A 118 8.28 4.50 5.16
CA ILE A 118 8.03 5.74 4.43
C ILE A 118 8.76 6.90 5.13
N GLY A 119 9.68 7.56 4.44
CA GLY A 119 10.34 8.76 4.95
C GLY A 119 9.43 9.98 4.88
N CYS A 120 9.18 10.61 6.03
CA CYS A 120 8.52 11.90 6.14
C CYS A 120 9.58 12.99 6.24
N HIS A 121 9.66 13.85 5.22
CA HIS A 121 10.66 14.93 5.11
C HIS A 121 10.07 16.34 5.25
N THR A 122 8.73 16.45 5.29
CA THR A 122 8.02 17.72 5.57
C THR A 122 6.89 17.46 6.56
N VAL A 123 6.43 18.52 7.24
CA VAL A 123 5.29 18.43 8.18
C VAL A 123 4.03 17.99 7.46
N GLU A 124 3.80 18.45 6.23
CA GLU A 124 2.65 18.06 5.41
C GLU A 124 2.69 16.57 5.06
N ALA A 125 3.87 16.05 4.70
CA ALA A 125 4.06 14.63 4.42
C ALA A 125 3.83 13.78 5.68
N TRP A 126 4.34 14.23 6.84
CA TRP A 126 4.08 13.60 8.13
C TRP A 126 2.58 13.53 8.44
N THR A 127 1.89 14.68 8.42
CA THR A 127 0.46 14.79 8.73
C THR A 127 -0.37 13.92 7.80
N GLN A 128 -0.12 13.98 6.48
CA GLN A 128 -0.86 13.18 5.51
C GLN A 128 -0.70 11.68 5.75
N GLN A 129 0.50 11.19 6.08
CA GLN A 129 0.71 9.76 6.31
C GLN A 129 0.08 9.31 7.63
N LEU A 130 0.15 10.13 8.68
CA LEU A 130 -0.50 9.84 9.96
C LEU A 130 -2.03 9.77 9.79
N GLU A 131 -2.63 10.73 9.10
CA GLU A 131 -4.07 10.72 8.78
C GLU A 131 -4.48 9.47 7.99
N LYS A 132 -3.73 9.10 6.95
CA LYS A 132 -3.97 7.84 6.21
C LYS A 132 -3.92 6.60 7.10
N GLY A 133 -2.97 6.55 8.03
CA GLY A 133 -2.88 5.47 9.01
C GLY A 133 -4.11 5.40 9.92
N ASN A 134 -4.59 6.57 10.36
CA ASN A 134 -5.77 6.69 11.22
C ASN A 134 -7.07 6.29 10.50
N GLU A 135 -7.29 6.78 9.28
CA GLU A 135 -8.46 6.45 8.46
C GLU A 135 -8.52 4.94 8.16
N ALA A 136 -7.38 4.33 7.86
CA ALA A 136 -7.27 2.90 7.63
C ALA A 136 -7.28 2.06 8.92
N LYS A 137 -7.40 2.69 10.10
CA LYS A 137 -7.36 2.06 11.43
C LYS A 137 -6.15 1.12 11.62
N LYS A 138 -5.02 1.46 10.98
CA LYS A 138 -3.78 0.70 11.07
C LYS A 138 -2.99 1.10 12.31
N LEU A 139 -2.19 0.16 12.81
CA LEU A 139 -1.07 0.52 13.66
C LEU A 139 -0.08 1.36 12.83
N VAL A 140 0.33 2.51 13.35
CA VAL A 140 1.39 3.34 12.78
C VAL A 140 2.63 3.24 13.67
N VAL A 141 3.73 2.75 13.12
CA VAL A 141 5.03 2.67 13.78
C VAL A 141 5.93 3.76 13.22
N VAL A 142 6.40 4.66 14.07
CA VAL A 142 7.20 5.83 13.67
C VAL A 142 8.62 5.69 14.20
N ASP A 143 9.60 5.55 13.31
CA ASP A 143 11.04 5.59 13.62
C ASP A 143 11.54 7.03 13.61
N PHE A 144 11.71 7.62 14.78
CA PHE A 144 12.43 8.86 14.94
C PHE A 144 13.93 8.59 14.98
N THR A 145 14.62 9.10 13.98
CA THR A 145 15.99 8.73 13.62
C THR A 145 16.88 9.96 13.44
N ALA A 146 18.17 9.74 13.19
CA ALA A 146 19.06 10.80 12.72
C ALA A 146 20.19 10.23 11.85
N SER A 147 20.64 11.00 10.86
CA SER A 147 21.75 10.60 9.97
C SER A 147 23.06 10.26 10.70
N TRP A 148 23.36 10.95 11.79
CA TRP A 148 24.55 10.76 12.63
C TRP A 148 24.42 9.61 13.64
N CYS A 149 23.22 9.08 13.84
CA CYS A 149 22.93 8.05 14.84
C CYS A 149 23.39 6.65 14.37
N GLY A 150 24.48 6.14 14.95
CA GLY A 150 25.01 4.80 14.68
C GLY A 150 23.99 3.66 14.95
N PRO A 151 23.37 3.59 16.14
CA PRO A 151 22.35 2.59 16.46
C PRO A 151 21.15 2.60 15.49
N CYS A 152 20.77 3.78 14.99
CA CYS A 152 19.71 3.92 14.01
C CYS A 152 20.03 3.17 12.69
N ARG A 153 21.28 3.26 12.22
CA ARG A 153 21.72 2.52 11.02
C ARG A 153 21.67 1.01 11.22
N PHE A 154 21.88 0.52 12.44
CA PHE A 154 21.83 -0.91 12.75
C PHE A 154 20.40 -1.46 12.73
N ILE A 155 19.43 -0.71 13.26
CA ILE A 155 18.04 -1.17 13.37
C ILE A 155 17.22 -0.91 12.08
N ALA A 156 17.63 0.02 11.23
CA ALA A 156 16.90 0.35 10.00
C ALA A 156 16.62 -0.85 9.07
N PRO A 157 17.58 -1.78 8.81
CA PRO A 157 17.29 -3.00 8.04
C PRO A 157 16.28 -3.92 8.72
N VAL A 158 16.29 -4.00 10.06
CA VAL A 158 15.34 -4.80 10.83
C VAL A 158 13.94 -4.23 10.68
N LEU A 159 13.79 -2.90 10.80
CA LEU A 159 12.50 -2.22 10.61
C LEU A 159 11.98 -2.42 9.18
N ALA A 160 12.85 -2.35 8.17
CA ALA A 160 12.48 -2.60 6.78
C ALA A 160 12.00 -4.06 6.55
N GLU A 161 12.63 -5.04 7.20
CA GLU A 161 12.18 -6.43 7.15
C GLU A 161 10.85 -6.65 7.89
N LEU A 162 10.63 -5.96 9.02
CA LEU A 162 9.35 -5.98 9.73
C LEU A 162 8.24 -5.37 8.88
N ALA A 163 8.49 -4.23 8.23
CA ALA A 163 7.54 -3.59 7.31
C ALA A 163 7.11 -4.52 6.16
N LYS A 164 7.98 -5.42 5.71
CA LYS A 164 7.64 -6.45 4.71
C LYS A 164 6.76 -7.56 5.26
N LYS A 165 6.93 -7.92 6.54
CA LYS A 165 6.23 -9.03 7.18
C LYS A 165 4.87 -8.64 7.77
N THR A 166 4.63 -7.35 8.01
CA THR A 166 3.39 -6.86 8.62
C THR A 166 2.69 -5.85 7.70
N PRO A 167 2.02 -6.30 6.61
CA PRO A 167 1.39 -5.42 5.62
C PRO A 167 0.22 -4.58 6.19
N ASN A 168 -0.32 -4.98 7.35
CA ASN A 168 -1.38 -4.27 8.06
C ASN A 168 -0.87 -3.16 8.99
N VAL A 169 0.44 -2.89 8.98
CA VAL A 169 1.10 -1.87 9.81
C VAL A 169 1.74 -0.83 8.90
N LEU A 170 1.50 0.45 9.19
CA LEU A 170 2.14 1.56 8.49
C LEU A 170 3.45 1.92 9.19
N PHE A 171 4.57 1.93 8.45
CA PHE A 171 5.87 2.31 8.98
C PHE A 171 6.28 3.67 8.45
N LEU A 172 6.51 4.62 9.35
CA LEU A 172 6.99 5.96 9.05
C LEU A 172 8.39 6.14 9.62
N LYS A 173 9.17 7.00 8.98
CA LYS A 173 10.48 7.42 9.45
C LYS A 173 10.54 8.93 9.45
N VAL A 174 10.99 9.51 10.54
CA VAL A 174 11.14 10.94 10.75
C VAL A 174 12.59 11.20 11.13
N ASP A 175 13.31 11.98 10.33
CA ASP A 175 14.61 12.49 10.75
C ASP A 175 14.41 13.71 11.66
N VAL A 176 14.92 13.62 12.89
CA VAL A 176 14.73 14.67 13.91
C VAL A 176 15.42 15.98 13.55
N ASP A 177 16.44 15.95 12.70
CA ASP A 177 17.11 17.17 12.24
C ASP A 177 16.29 17.90 11.15
N GLU A 178 15.52 17.14 10.35
CA GLU A 178 14.66 17.66 9.29
C GLU A 178 13.30 18.14 9.84
N LEU A 179 12.72 17.40 10.78
CA LEU A 179 11.38 17.64 11.32
C LEU A 179 11.40 17.87 12.84
N LYS A 180 12.18 18.86 13.27
CA LYS A 180 12.36 19.22 14.70
C LYS A 180 11.05 19.45 15.44
N THR A 181 10.11 20.19 14.85
CA THR A 181 8.83 20.50 15.48
C THR A 181 7.98 19.24 15.72
N VAL A 182 8.04 18.27 14.80
CA VAL A 182 7.36 16.97 14.97
C VAL A 182 8.05 16.16 16.08
N ALA A 183 9.38 16.11 16.09
CA ALA A 183 10.12 15.41 17.15
C ALA A 183 9.85 16.00 18.55
N GLU A 184 9.77 17.33 18.66
CA GLU A 184 9.42 18.05 19.89
C GLU A 184 7.98 17.79 20.33
N GLU A 185 7.01 17.87 19.41
CA GLU A 185 5.59 17.60 19.68
C GLU A 185 5.37 16.20 20.27
N TRP A 186 6.12 15.21 19.78
CA TRP A 186 6.04 13.83 20.23
C TRP A 186 7.05 13.49 21.35
N ALA A 187 7.67 14.51 21.96
CA ALA A 187 8.60 14.39 23.09
C ALA A 187 9.72 13.36 22.86
N VAL A 188 10.35 13.43 21.69
CA VAL A 188 11.47 12.55 21.31
C VAL A 188 12.78 13.11 21.85
N GLU A 189 13.42 12.36 22.75
CA GLU A 189 14.64 12.79 23.45
C GLU A 189 15.89 12.00 23.04
N ALA A 190 15.71 10.85 22.39
CA ALA A 190 16.80 9.94 22.03
C ALA A 190 16.52 9.21 20.73
N MET A 191 17.58 8.86 20.00
CA MET A 191 17.48 8.19 18.71
C MET A 191 18.20 6.82 18.75
N PRO A 192 17.61 5.77 18.17
CA PRO A 192 16.27 5.74 17.59
C PRO A 192 15.19 5.71 18.68
N THR A 193 14.04 6.33 18.43
CA THR A 193 12.81 6.13 19.21
C THR A 193 11.70 5.66 18.28
N PHE A 194 11.05 4.56 18.64
CA PHE A 194 9.90 4.02 17.93
C PHE A 194 8.63 4.35 18.70
N LEU A 195 7.73 5.11 18.08
CA LEU A 195 6.39 5.36 18.62
C LEU A 195 5.37 4.46 17.92
N PHE A 196 4.41 3.97 18.70
CA PHE A 196 3.34 3.11 18.22
C PHE A 196 2.03 3.86 18.39
N LEU A 197 1.35 4.16 17.28
CA LEU A 197 0.15 4.99 17.27
C LEU A 197 -1.05 4.19 16.73
N LYS A 198 -2.21 4.36 17.36
CA LYS A 198 -3.52 3.94 16.83
C LYS A 198 -4.48 5.11 16.90
N GLU A 199 -5.12 5.43 15.77
CA GLU A 199 -6.11 6.52 15.69
C GLU A 199 -5.57 7.84 16.28
N GLY A 200 -4.32 8.17 15.94
CA GLY A 200 -3.62 9.38 16.38
C GLY A 200 -3.15 9.37 17.83
N LYS A 201 -3.33 8.27 18.57
CA LYS A 201 -2.94 8.17 19.99
C LYS A 201 -1.73 7.28 20.17
N LEU A 202 -0.79 7.70 21.02
CA LEU A 202 0.34 6.89 21.45
C LEU A 202 -0.14 5.71 22.30
N VAL A 203 0.11 4.48 21.83
CA VAL A 203 -0.24 3.23 22.53
C VAL A 203 0.97 2.50 23.10
N ASP A 204 2.17 2.76 22.58
CA ASP A 204 3.42 2.20 23.09
C ASP A 204 4.66 2.97 22.61
N LYS A 205 5.83 2.72 23.22
CA LYS A 205 7.11 3.33 22.83
C LYS A 205 8.28 2.39 23.10
N VAL A 206 9.22 2.31 22.15
CA VAL A 206 10.52 1.65 22.33
C VAL A 206 11.63 2.65 22.08
N VAL A 207 12.54 2.82 23.04
CA VAL A 207 13.71 3.70 22.91
C VAL A 207 14.98 2.87 22.76
N GLY A 208 15.78 3.20 21.75
CA GLY A 208 17.03 2.52 21.42
C GLY A 208 16.87 1.40 20.38
N ALA A 209 17.99 0.90 19.87
CA ALA A 209 18.05 -0.16 18.87
C ALA A 209 17.79 -1.56 19.47
N LYS A 210 16.58 -1.76 20.03
CA LYS A 210 16.18 -2.99 20.71
C LYS A 210 15.29 -3.86 19.80
N LYS A 211 15.90 -4.73 19.02
CA LYS A 211 15.22 -5.55 17.99
C LYS A 211 14.07 -6.39 18.54
N GLU A 212 14.30 -7.13 19.62
CA GLU A 212 13.33 -8.07 20.17
C GLU A 212 12.13 -7.31 20.77
N GLU A 213 12.39 -6.24 21.52
CA GLU A 213 11.35 -5.37 22.10
C GLU A 213 10.51 -4.68 21.02
N LEU A 214 11.15 -4.21 19.94
CA LEU A 214 10.47 -3.64 18.77
C LEU A 214 9.53 -4.66 18.12
N GLN A 215 10.01 -5.88 17.84
CA GLN A 215 9.20 -6.92 17.21
C GLN A 215 8.00 -7.32 18.07
N LEU A 216 8.21 -7.58 19.36
CA LEU A 216 7.14 -7.97 20.28
C LEU A 216 6.08 -6.87 20.43
N THR A 217 6.50 -5.60 20.46
CA THR A 217 5.58 -4.47 20.56
C THR A 217 4.75 -4.31 19.28
N ILE A 218 5.33 -4.55 18.10
CA ILE A 218 4.55 -4.59 16.84
C ILE A 218 3.53 -5.72 16.91
N GLU A 219 3.94 -6.94 17.24
CA GLU A 219 3.04 -8.11 17.30
C GLU A 219 1.88 -7.88 18.27
N LYS A 220 2.16 -7.32 19.46
CA LYS A 220 1.18 -6.95 20.48
C LYS A 220 0.09 -6.00 19.96
N HIS A 221 0.45 -5.04 19.10
CA HIS A 221 -0.47 -3.99 18.66
C HIS A 221 -0.99 -4.17 17.23
N ALA A 222 -0.35 -4.99 16.41
CA ALA A 222 -0.73 -5.23 15.01
C ALA A 222 -1.92 -6.20 14.87
N THR A 223 -2.21 -6.99 15.90
CA THR A 223 -3.43 -7.79 15.95
C THR A 223 -4.60 -6.86 16.27
N SER A 224 -5.51 -6.68 15.31
CA SER A 224 -6.86 -6.23 15.60
C SER A 224 -7.48 -7.24 16.55
N VAL A 225 -7.95 -6.79 17.71
CA VAL A 225 -8.91 -7.57 18.48
C VAL A 225 -10.12 -7.72 17.55
N GLU A 226 -10.46 -8.98 17.21
CA GLU A 226 -11.66 -9.36 16.48
C GLU A 226 -12.93 -8.78 17.11
#